data_AF-A0A3D1AYF1-F1
#
_entry.id   AF-A0A3D1AYF1-F1
#
_cell.length_a   1.000
_cell.length_b   1.000
_cell.length_c   1.000
_cell.angle_alpha   90.00
_cell.angle_beta   90.00
_cell.angle_gamma   90.00
#
_symmetry.space_group_name_H-M   'P 1'
#
loop_
_entity.id
_entity.type
_entity.pdbx_description
1 polymer ?
#
loop_
_entity_poly.entity_id
_entity_poly.type
_entity_poly.pdbx_seq_one_letter_code
_entity_poly.pdbx_strand_id
1 'polypeptide(L)' 'QELIREALKQADGNKSQAARALGLTRNALRYRLTQMGIE' A
#
# COMPACT_ATOMS: atom_id res chain seq x y z
N GLN A 1 -9.94 0.25 4.70
CA GLN A 1 -9.22 -0.55 3.69
C GLN A 1 -8.27 -1.51 4.41
N GLU A 2 -8.81 -2.65 4.85
CA GLU A 2 -8.01 -3.72 5.46
C GLU A 2 -6.92 -4.22 4.51
N LEU A 3 -7.28 -4.43 3.24
CA LEU A 3 -6.37 -4.92 2.20
C LEU A 3 -5.06 -4.13 2.07
N ILE A 4 -5.08 -2.80 2.20
CA ILE A 4 -3.84 -1.99 2.12
C ILE A 4 -2.95 -2.19 3.34
N ARG A 5 -3.56 -2.26 4.53
CA ARG A 5 -2.82 -2.49 5.78
C ARG A 5 -2.24 -3.90 5.83
N GLU A 6 -3.00 -4.89 5.36
CA GLU A 6 -2.54 -6.28 5.23
C GLU A 6 -1.43 -6.41 4.20
N ALA A 7 -1.57 -5.80 3.01
CA ALA A 7 -0.53 -5.82 2.00
C ALA A 7 0.76 -5.16 2.49
N LEU A 8 0.67 -4.04 3.24
CA LEU A 8 1.83 -3.42 3.87
C LEU A 8 2.46 -4.31 4.94
N LYS A 9 1.65 -4.96 5.77
CA LYS A 9 2.14 -5.89 6.80
C LYS A 9 2.83 -7.10 6.17
N GLN A 10 2.24 -7.70 5.13
CA GLN A 10 2.81 -8.83 4.39
C GLN A 10 4.08 -8.44 3.62
N ALA A 11 4.16 -7.19 3.16
CA ALA A 11 5.33 -6.65 2.48
C ALA A 11 6.37 -6.03 3.43
N ASP A 12 6.23 -6.19 4.75
CA ASP A 12 7.11 -5.62 5.77
C ASP A 12 7.38 -4.11 5.57
N GLY A 13 6.31 -3.36 5.26
CA GLY A 13 6.36 -1.92 4.98
C GLY A 13 6.85 -1.54 3.58
N ASN A 14 7.28 -2.49 2.74
CA ASN A 14 7.71 -2.21 1.37
C ASN A 14 6.52 -1.84 0.47
N LYS A 15 6.32 -0.52 0.31
CA LYS A 15 5.24 0.07 -0.49
C LYS A 15 5.22 -0.44 -1.94
N SER A 16 6.38 -0.65 -2.57
CA SER A 16 6.43 -1.13 -3.97
C SER A 16 5.98 -2.57 -4.10
N GLN A 17 6.26 -3.40 -3.10
CA GLN A 17 5.83 -4.80 -3.06
C GLN A 17 4.35 -4.91 -2.69
N ALA A 18 3.89 -4.15 -1.71
CA ALA A 18 2.46 -4.06 -1.35
C ALA A 18 1.61 -3.59 -2.55
N ALA A 19 2.09 -2.63 -3.33
CA ALA A 19 1.41 -2.16 -4.53
C ALA A 19 1.27 -3.28 -5.58
N ARG A 20 2.35 -4.04 -5.82
CA ARG A 20 2.33 -5.20 -6.72
C ARG A 20 1.34 -6.27 -6.26
N ALA A 21 1.30 -6.57 -4.97
CA ALA A 21 0.36 -7.54 -4.40
C ALA A 21 -1.12 -7.10 -4.58
N LEU A 22 -1.39 -5.80 -4.60
CA LEU A 22 -2.72 -5.23 -4.79
C LEU A 22 -3.08 -4.95 -6.26
N GLY A 23 -2.20 -5.25 -7.21
CA GLY A 23 -2.40 -4.91 -8.62
C GLY A 23 -2.39 -3.39 -8.90
N LEU A 24 -1.71 -2.62 -8.07
CA LEU A 24 -1.60 -1.16 -8.16
C LEU A 24 -0.19 -0.73 -8.59
N THR A 25 -0.09 0.47 -9.16
CA THR A 25 1.21 1.15 -9.25
C THR A 25 1.64 1.65 -7.87
N ARG A 26 2.95 1.81 -7.65
CA ARG A 26 3.49 2.38 -6.40
C ARG A 26 2.88 3.76 -6.09
N ASN A 27 2.70 4.61 -7.10
CA ASN A 27 2.15 5.96 -6.92
C ASN A 27 0.66 5.92 -6.57
N ALA A 28 -0.12 5.00 -7.15
CA ALA A 28 -1.51 4.79 -6.76
C ALA A 28 -1.62 4.34 -5.30
N LEU A 29 -0.73 3.44 -4.85
CA LEU A 29 -0.67 3.05 -3.44
C LEU A 29 -0.31 4.25 -2.55
N ARG A 30 0.72 5.02 -2.92
CA ARG A 30 1.14 6.22 -2.19
C ARG A 30 0.00 7.20 -1.98
N TYR A 31 -0.72 7.52 -3.06
CA TYR A 31 -1.87 8.42 -2.99
C TYR A 31 -2.94 7.91 -2.03
N ARG A 32 -3.23 6.60 -2.05
CA ARG A 32 -4.17 5.99 -1.09
C ARG A 32 -3.67 6.08 0.35
N LEU A 33 -2.38 5.88 0.60
CA LEU A 33 -1.81 6.01 1.95
C LEU A 33 -1.92 7.43 2.50
N THR A 34 -1.67 8.44 1.67
CA THR A 34 -1.85 9.86 2.04
C THR A 34 -3.32 10.18 2.30
N GLN A 35 -4.25 9.70 1.46
CA GLN A 35 -5.70 9.85 1.71
C GLN A 35 -6.15 9.16 3.01
N MET A 36 -5.44 8.12 3.46
CA MET A 36 -5.68 7.44 4.73
C MET A 36 -4.96 8.06 5.93
N GLY A 37 -4.12 9.08 5.73
CA GLY A 37 -3.29 9.69 6.78
C GLY A 37 -2.20 8.75 7.33
N ILE A 38 -1.73 7.79 6.54
CA ILE A 38 -0.68 6.81 6.91
C ILE A 38 0.71 7.26 6.40
N GLU A 39 0.73 8.13 5.39
CA GLU A 39 1.93 8.80 4.85
C GLU A 39 1.64 10.30 4.69
#